data_AF-A0A1I0QFW6-F1
#
_entry.id   AF-A0A1I0QFW6-F1
#
_cell.length_a   1.000
_cell.length_b   1.000
_cell.length_c   1.000
_cell.angle_alpha   90.00
_cell.angle_beta   90.00
_cell.angle_gamma   90.00
#
_symmetry.space_group_name_H-M   'P 1'
#
loop_
_entity.id
_entity.type
_entity.pdbx_description
1 polymer ?
#
loop_
_entity_poly.entity_id
_entity_poly.type
_entity_poly.pdbx_seq_one_letter_code
_entity_poly.pdbx_strand_id
1 'polypeptide(L)'
;MKRVLYILPALFLIVFACKKDQETKPNHRLPATDSSLMGAWKLSSYAQSSGGPVIWQPATADIRYAFYSANVFQSYGDSGKFDHYMITTGISTTAALDTILKIYQHDKADTAYYYLKITTDTLYLNNIGCIEGCGSKFIRSGTIVD
;
A
#
# COMPACT_ATOMS: atom_id res chain seq x y z
N MET A 1 -36.93 40.96 32.91
CA MET A 1 -35.67 40.17 32.99
C MET A 1 -35.91 38.69 32.63
N LYS A 2 -36.36 38.39 31.39
CA LYS A 2 -36.62 37.01 30.92
C LYS A 2 -35.95 36.69 29.57
N ARG A 3 -35.25 37.67 28.97
CA ARG A 3 -34.61 37.52 27.65
C ARG A 3 -33.17 36.98 27.72
N VAL A 4 -32.56 36.99 28.89
CA VAL A 4 -31.18 36.51 29.11
C VAL A 4 -31.12 34.98 29.22
N LEU A 5 -32.24 34.33 29.58
CA LEU A 5 -32.28 32.87 29.81
C LEU A 5 -32.23 32.04 28.52
N TYR A 6 -32.51 32.64 27.35
CA TYR A 6 -32.53 31.94 26.06
C TYR A 6 -31.20 31.99 25.30
N ILE A 7 -30.20 32.74 25.79
CA ILE A 7 -28.89 32.87 25.12
C ILE A 7 -27.93 31.75 25.56
N LEU A 8 -28.13 31.18 26.75
CA LEU A 8 -27.25 30.14 27.31
C LEU A 8 -27.18 28.82 26.50
N PRO A 9 -28.29 28.25 25.99
CA PRO A 9 -28.21 26.99 25.24
C PRO A 9 -27.60 27.14 23.83
N ALA A 10 -27.67 28.33 23.23
CA ALA A 10 -27.09 28.60 21.91
C ALA A 10 -25.55 28.66 21.96
N LEU A 11 -24.97 29.11 23.08
CA LEU A 11 -23.52 29.17 23.27
C LEU A 11 -22.89 27.77 23.45
N PHE A 12 -23.65 26.81 24.01
CA PHE A 12 -23.19 25.44 24.21
C PHE A 12 -23.15 24.59 22.93
N LEU A 13 -23.88 24.98 21.87
CA LEU A 13 -23.84 24.26 20.58
C LEU A 13 -22.55 24.54 19.77
N ILE A 14 -21.80 25.59 20.11
CA ILE A 14 -20.59 26.00 19.36
C ILE A 14 -19.36 25.17 19.77
N VAL A 15 -19.34 24.58 20.97
CA VAL A 15 -18.23 23.73 21.44
C VAL A 15 -18.30 22.28 20.92
N PHE A 16 -19.42 21.86 20.34
CA PHE A 16 -19.53 20.62 19.57
C PHE A 16 -19.29 20.82 18.06
N ALA A 17 -18.92 22.03 17.63
CA ALA A 17 -18.37 22.24 16.30
C ALA A 17 -17.06 21.43 16.22
N CYS A 18 -17.17 20.30 15.53
CA CYS A 18 -16.14 19.33 15.23
C CYS A 18 -14.74 19.96 15.26
N LYS A 19 -13.90 19.49 16.19
CA LYS A 19 -12.47 19.46 15.90
C LYS A 19 -12.36 18.73 14.57
N LYS A 20 -12.15 19.49 13.50
CA LYS A 20 -11.64 18.95 12.25
C LYS A 20 -10.35 18.28 12.68
N ASP A 21 -10.39 16.96 12.81
CA ASP A 21 -9.19 16.17 13.01
C ASP A 21 -8.22 16.70 11.98
N GLN A 22 -7.17 17.36 12.46
CA GLN A 22 -6.06 17.64 11.60
C GLN A 22 -5.61 16.25 11.20
N GLU A 23 -5.94 15.86 9.96
CA GLU A 23 -5.20 14.84 9.25
C GLU A 23 -3.75 15.25 9.43
N THR A 24 -3.11 14.63 10.41
CA THR A 24 -1.70 14.73 10.63
C THR A 24 -1.18 14.10 9.37
N LYS A 25 -0.87 14.91 8.33
CA LYS A 25 -0.32 14.39 7.09
C LYS A 25 0.89 13.57 7.53
N PRO A 26 0.85 12.23 7.52
CA PRO A 26 1.99 11.44 7.94
C PRO A 26 2.87 11.38 6.71
N ASN A 27 3.47 12.52 6.36
CA ASN A 27 4.35 12.63 5.21
C ASN A 27 5.77 12.20 5.55
N HIS A 28 6.05 11.80 6.79
CA HIS A 28 7.08 10.81 7.02
C HIS A 28 6.49 9.43 6.73
N ARG A 29 6.58 9.02 5.46
CA ARG A 29 6.44 7.61 5.09
C ARG A 29 7.54 6.87 5.83
N LEU A 30 7.18 6.17 6.90
CA LEU A 30 8.09 5.24 7.52
C LEU A 30 8.36 4.11 6.51
N PRO A 31 9.60 3.60 6.43
CA PRO A 31 9.90 2.43 5.61
C PRO A 31 8.95 1.29 5.96
N ALA A 32 8.46 0.59 4.94
CA ALA A 32 7.71 -0.63 5.16
C ALA A 32 8.59 -1.70 5.82
N THR A 33 7.99 -2.45 6.75
CA THR A 33 8.62 -3.54 7.50
C THR A 33 7.99 -4.88 7.08
N ASP A 34 8.60 -6.00 7.45
CA ASP A 34 7.98 -7.31 7.23
C ASP A 34 6.59 -7.40 7.85
N SER A 35 6.43 -6.88 9.07
CA SER A 35 5.15 -6.90 9.79
C SER A 35 4.03 -6.14 9.09
N SER A 36 4.33 -5.07 8.34
CA SER A 36 3.27 -4.34 7.61
C SER A 36 2.80 -5.12 6.38
N LEU A 37 3.67 -5.93 5.78
CA LEU A 37 3.40 -6.71 4.58
C LEU A 37 2.62 -8.01 4.85
N MET A 38 2.71 -8.55 6.07
CA MET A 38 2.06 -9.81 6.47
C MET A 38 0.55 -9.83 6.14
N GLY A 39 0.09 -10.98 5.64
CA GLY A 39 -1.30 -11.26 5.29
C GLY A 39 -1.50 -11.59 3.80
N ALA A 40 -2.78 -11.79 3.44
CA ALA A 40 -3.17 -12.08 2.07
C ALA A 40 -3.60 -10.80 1.32
N TRP A 41 -3.14 -10.70 0.09
CA TRP A 41 -3.34 -9.56 -0.80
C TRP A 41 -3.88 -10.06 -2.13
N LYS A 42 -4.97 -9.45 -2.59
CA LYS A 42 -5.56 -9.73 -3.89
C LYS A 42 -5.36 -8.54 -4.80
N LEU A 43 -4.91 -8.81 -6.01
CA LEU A 43 -4.75 -7.79 -7.03
C LEU A 43 -6.09 -7.13 -7.35
N SER A 44 -6.10 -5.80 -7.37
CA SER A 44 -7.29 -4.99 -7.63
C SER A 44 -7.17 -4.16 -8.90
N SER A 45 -5.99 -3.61 -9.20
CA SER A 45 -5.78 -2.80 -10.38
C SER A 45 -4.33 -2.78 -10.84
N TYR A 46 -4.13 -2.50 -12.12
CA TYR A 46 -2.83 -2.22 -12.71
C TYR A 46 -2.76 -0.77 -13.17
N ALA A 47 -1.56 -0.23 -13.19
CA ALA A 47 -1.24 1.06 -13.77
C ALA A 47 -0.17 0.87 -14.83
N GLN A 48 -0.37 1.56 -15.96
CA GLN A 48 0.63 1.71 -17.00
C GLN A 48 0.52 3.13 -17.56
N SER A 49 1.65 3.71 -17.92
CA SER A 49 1.69 4.88 -18.80
C SER A 49 2.53 4.57 -20.04
N SER A 50 2.16 5.20 -21.14
CA SER A 50 2.84 5.13 -22.44
C SER A 50 3.41 6.50 -22.80
N GLY A 51 4.05 7.15 -21.82
CA GLY A 51 4.61 8.51 -21.94
C GLY A 51 3.65 9.63 -21.52
N GLY A 52 2.54 9.31 -20.86
CA GLY A 52 1.51 10.25 -20.39
C GLY A 52 1.19 10.10 -18.90
N PRO A 53 0.02 10.59 -18.44
CA PRO A 53 -0.46 10.35 -17.09
C PRO A 53 -0.59 8.85 -16.81
N VAL A 54 -0.26 8.42 -15.58
CA VAL A 54 -0.46 7.03 -15.15
C VAL A 54 -1.96 6.78 -14.96
N ILE A 55 -2.51 5.83 -15.70
CA ILE A 55 -3.92 5.46 -15.64
C ILE A 55 -4.04 4.10 -14.93
N TRP A 56 -4.87 4.06 -13.88
CA TRP A 56 -5.22 2.81 -13.18
C TRP A 56 -6.42 2.15 -13.84
N GLN A 57 -6.32 0.86 -14.10
CA GLN A 57 -7.37 0.04 -14.69
C GLN A 57 -7.66 -1.16 -13.78
N PRO A 58 -8.92 -1.59 -13.65
CA PRO A 58 -9.28 -2.79 -12.89
C PRO A 58 -8.50 -4.01 -13.36
N ALA A 59 -8.08 -4.85 -12.42
CA ALA A 59 -7.42 -6.09 -12.73
C ALA A 59 -8.39 -7.10 -13.35
N THR A 60 -7.95 -7.78 -14.40
CA THR A 60 -8.68 -8.89 -15.04
C THR A 60 -8.18 -10.26 -14.60
N ALA A 61 -6.95 -10.34 -14.09
CA ALA A 61 -6.34 -11.55 -13.55
C ALA A 61 -6.62 -11.70 -12.05
N ASP A 62 -6.81 -12.94 -11.57
CA ASP A 62 -6.94 -13.26 -10.14
C ASP A 62 -5.56 -13.59 -9.53
N ILE A 63 -4.69 -12.57 -9.44
CA ILE A 63 -3.38 -12.71 -8.79
C ILE A 63 -3.52 -12.46 -7.30
N ARG A 64 -2.93 -13.33 -6.48
CA ARG A 64 -2.91 -13.19 -5.02
C ARG A 64 -1.54 -13.46 -4.45
N TYR A 65 -1.21 -12.74 -3.40
CA TYR A 65 0.05 -12.80 -2.67
C TYR A 65 -0.23 -13.05 -1.19
N ALA A 66 0.48 -14.01 -0.59
CA ALA A 66 0.41 -14.29 0.84
C ALA A 66 1.79 -14.17 1.46
N PHE A 67 1.95 -13.26 2.42
CA PHE A 67 3.18 -13.07 3.19
C PHE A 67 2.95 -13.61 4.60
N TYR A 68 3.62 -14.71 4.94
CA TYR A 68 3.40 -15.42 6.21
C TYR A 68 4.36 -14.96 7.30
N SER A 69 5.63 -14.77 6.94
CA SER A 69 6.71 -14.33 7.82
C SER A 69 7.87 -13.86 6.95
N ALA A 70 8.93 -13.32 7.58
CA ALA A 70 10.12 -12.90 6.85
C ALA A 70 10.62 -14.02 5.93
N ASN A 71 10.79 -13.70 4.63
CA ASN A 71 11.18 -14.61 3.55
C ASN A 71 10.20 -15.74 3.20
N VAL A 72 9.03 -15.85 3.84
CA VAL A 72 8.02 -16.88 3.51
C VAL A 72 6.87 -16.25 2.74
N PHE A 73 6.77 -16.59 1.46
CA PHE A 73 5.84 -15.99 0.51
C PHE A 73 5.22 -17.03 -0.42
N GLN A 74 3.99 -16.77 -0.85
CA GLN A 74 3.36 -17.55 -1.90
C GLN A 74 2.63 -16.63 -2.87
N SER A 75 2.79 -16.90 -4.17
CA SER A 75 1.99 -16.30 -5.22
C SER A 75 1.00 -17.29 -5.84
N TYR A 76 -0.18 -16.78 -6.19
CA TYR A 76 -1.26 -17.51 -6.83
C TYR A 76 -1.69 -16.77 -8.09
N GLY A 77 -2.07 -17.51 -9.14
CA GLY A 77 -2.56 -16.94 -10.40
C GLY A 77 -1.48 -16.24 -11.24
N ASP A 78 -0.23 -16.22 -10.78
CA ASP A 78 0.91 -15.73 -11.54
C ASP A 78 1.54 -16.87 -12.36
N SER A 79 2.01 -16.51 -13.55
CA SER A 79 2.79 -17.37 -14.46
C SER A 79 4.10 -17.87 -13.85
N GLY A 80 4.59 -17.19 -12.82
CA GLY A 80 5.72 -17.60 -11.99
C GLY A 80 5.29 -17.90 -10.56
N LYS A 81 5.53 -19.13 -10.10
CA LYS A 81 5.40 -19.47 -8.68
C LYS A 81 6.57 -18.82 -7.94
N PHE A 82 6.30 -17.72 -7.27
CA PHE A 82 7.23 -17.10 -6.36
C PHE A 82 7.07 -17.73 -4.98
N ASP A 83 8.19 -17.93 -4.27
CA ASP A 83 8.23 -18.70 -3.03
C ASP A 83 8.95 -17.99 -1.87
N HIS A 84 9.73 -16.95 -2.17
CA HIS A 84 10.35 -16.11 -1.15
C HIS A 84 10.42 -14.65 -1.58
N TYR A 85 10.58 -13.78 -0.60
CA TYR A 85 10.73 -12.35 -0.79
C TYR A 85 11.82 -11.79 0.12
N MET A 86 12.32 -10.61 -0.20
CA MET A 86 13.20 -9.85 0.68
C MET A 86 12.81 -8.38 0.63
N ILE A 87 12.81 -7.73 1.80
CA ILE A 87 12.68 -6.29 1.90
C ILE A 87 14.07 -5.69 2.11
N THR A 88 14.41 -4.66 1.34
CA THR A 88 15.62 -3.86 1.55
C THR A 88 15.28 -2.38 1.52
N THR A 89 16.05 -1.55 2.22
CA THR A 89 16.00 -0.11 2.04
C THR A 89 16.66 0.25 0.70
N GLY A 90 15.94 0.95 -0.15
CA GLY A 90 16.45 1.58 -1.35
C GLY A 90 16.96 2.98 -1.05
N ILE A 91 18.02 3.38 -1.73
CA ILE A 91 18.43 4.78 -1.78
C ILE A 91 17.59 5.44 -2.86
N SER A 92 16.52 6.14 -2.47
CA SER A 92 15.83 7.04 -3.39
C SER A 92 16.71 8.27 -3.59
N THR A 93 16.89 8.71 -4.84
CA THR A 93 17.64 9.94 -5.16
C THR A 93 16.96 11.20 -4.60
N THR A 94 15.75 11.06 -4.06
CA THR A 94 14.93 12.16 -3.53
C THR A 94 14.57 11.94 -2.05
N ALA A 95 15.59 11.90 -1.19
CA ALA A 95 15.56 12.15 0.26
C ALA A 95 14.61 11.32 1.18
N ALA A 96 13.74 10.46 0.65
CA ALA A 96 12.97 9.47 1.43
C ALA A 96 13.59 8.08 1.21
N LEU A 97 13.85 7.34 2.28
CA LEU A 97 14.19 5.92 2.16
C LEU A 97 12.97 5.19 1.64
N ASP A 98 13.01 4.78 0.38
CA ASP A 98 11.97 3.91 -0.18
C ASP A 98 12.28 2.47 0.20
N THR A 99 11.25 1.70 0.51
CA THR A 99 11.41 0.25 0.71
C THR A 99 11.34 -0.44 -0.64
N ILE A 100 12.31 -1.31 -0.93
CA ILE A 100 12.31 -2.16 -2.12
C ILE A 100 11.88 -3.57 -1.70
N LEU A 101 10.84 -4.08 -2.36
CA LEU A 101 10.44 -5.48 -2.30
C LEU A 101 11.10 -6.23 -3.45
N LYS A 102 11.81 -7.31 -3.13
CA LYS A 102 12.30 -8.30 -4.09
C LYS A 102 11.49 -9.57 -3.94
N ILE A 103 10.98 -10.11 -5.03
CA ILE A 103 10.31 -11.42 -5.05
C ILE A 103 11.05 -12.35 -6.01
N TYR A 104 11.12 -13.61 -5.63
CA TYR A 104 11.97 -14.61 -6.25
C TYR A 104 11.17 -15.86 -6.59
N GLN A 105 11.51 -16.49 -7.72
CA GLN A 105 11.01 -17.81 -8.07
C GLN A 105 11.95 -18.88 -7.49
N HIS A 106 11.39 -20.04 -7.14
CA HIS A 106 12.19 -21.17 -6.64
C HIS A 106 13.33 -21.49 -7.62
N ASP A 107 14.55 -21.60 -7.09
CA ASP A 107 15.77 -21.94 -7.82
C ASP A 107 16.11 -21.05 -9.03
N LYS A 108 15.52 -19.85 -9.14
CA LYS A 108 15.86 -18.91 -10.20
C LYS A 108 16.49 -17.64 -9.65
N ALA A 109 17.48 -17.15 -10.40
CA ALA A 109 18.03 -15.81 -10.19
C ALA A 109 17.05 -14.71 -10.66
N ASP A 110 16.05 -15.06 -11.46
CA ASP A 110 15.04 -14.12 -11.96
C ASP A 110 14.26 -13.52 -10.79
N THR A 111 14.45 -12.21 -10.61
CA THR A 111 13.92 -11.42 -9.51
C THR A 111 13.00 -10.35 -10.06
N ALA A 112 11.86 -10.10 -9.42
CA ALA A 112 11.09 -8.89 -9.66
C ALA A 112 11.30 -7.91 -8.51
N TYR A 113 11.46 -6.63 -8.87
CA TYR A 113 11.83 -5.55 -7.95
C TYR A 113 10.76 -4.48 -7.95
N TYR A 114 10.32 -4.06 -6.77
CA TYR A 114 9.26 -3.06 -6.64
C TYR A 114 9.62 -2.01 -5.61
N TYR A 115 9.32 -0.75 -5.91
CA TYR A 115 9.12 0.23 -4.85
C TYR A 115 7.83 -0.10 -4.12
N LEU A 116 7.96 -0.33 -2.81
CA LEU A 116 6.90 -0.78 -1.94
C LEU A 116 6.25 0.42 -1.25
N LYS A 117 4.94 0.55 -1.38
CA LYS A 117 4.14 1.45 -0.55
C LYS A 117 2.96 0.67 0.02
N ILE A 118 2.77 0.75 1.32
CA ILE A 118 1.76 -0.02 2.04
C ILE A 118 0.93 0.88 2.96
N THR A 119 -0.36 0.62 3.00
CA THR A 119 -1.33 1.14 3.98
C THR A 119 -1.94 -0.05 4.73
N THR A 120 -2.85 0.21 5.65
CA THR A 120 -3.58 -0.84 6.38
C THR A 120 -4.25 -1.85 5.45
N ASP A 121 -4.82 -1.37 4.34
CA ASP A 121 -5.71 -2.11 3.45
C ASP A 121 -5.18 -2.25 2.01
N THR A 122 -4.12 -1.53 1.65
CA THR A 122 -3.64 -1.43 0.28
C THR A 122 -2.14 -1.63 0.18
N LEU A 123 -1.73 -2.44 -0.79
CA LEU A 123 -0.35 -2.68 -1.17
C LEU A 123 -0.13 -2.16 -2.59
N TYR A 124 0.81 -1.23 -2.77
CA TYR A 124 1.24 -0.71 -4.05
C TYR A 124 2.64 -1.22 -4.36
N LEU A 125 2.78 -1.84 -5.54
CA LEU A 125 4.04 -2.34 -6.07
C LEU A 125 4.34 -1.62 -7.38
N ASN A 126 5.29 -0.70 -7.37
CA ASN A 126 5.71 0.00 -8.59
C ASN A 126 6.97 -0.67 -9.14
N ASN A 127 6.92 -1.16 -10.38
CA ASN A 127 7.98 -1.98 -10.95
C ASN A 127 9.25 -1.15 -11.21
N ILE A 128 10.38 -1.58 -10.63
CA ILE A 128 11.68 -0.94 -10.83
C ILE A 128 12.22 -1.37 -12.20
N GLY A 129 12.45 -0.39 -13.08
CA GLY A 129 12.84 -0.63 -14.48
C GLY A 129 11.77 -0.20 -15.47
N CYS A 130 10.58 0.14 -14.98
CA CYS A 130 9.51 0.70 -15.80
C CYS A 130 9.69 2.20 -15.99
N ILE A 131 10.26 2.61 -17.13
CA ILE A 131 10.59 4.01 -17.42
C ILE A 131 9.34 4.90 -17.39
N GLU A 132 8.27 4.44 -18.02
CA GLU A 132 7.03 5.21 -18.18
C GLU A 132 6.07 5.03 -17.00
N GLY A 133 6.49 4.32 -15.94
CA GLY A 133 5.67 4.07 -14.77
C GLY A 133 4.67 2.95 -14.99
N CYS A 134 4.91 1.83 -14.30
CA CYS A 134 3.92 0.79 -14.16
C CYS A 134 3.86 0.30 -12.72
N GLY A 135 2.67 -0.11 -12.32
CA GLY A 135 2.42 -0.49 -10.95
C GLY A 135 1.25 -1.44 -10.83
N SER A 136 1.23 -2.15 -9.71
CA SER A 136 0.14 -3.02 -9.32
C SER A 136 -0.38 -2.57 -7.96
N LYS A 137 -1.69 -2.60 -7.79
CA LYS A 137 -2.36 -2.30 -6.53
C LYS A 137 -3.11 -3.54 -6.08
N PHE A 138 -2.84 -3.96 -4.86
CA PHE A 138 -3.50 -5.06 -4.19
C PHE A 138 -4.29 -4.54 -3.00
N ILE A 139 -5.40 -5.21 -2.71
CA ILE A 139 -6.23 -4.97 -1.53
C ILE A 139 -6.08 -6.16 -0.58
N ARG A 140 -6.12 -5.89 0.72
CA ARG A 140 -6.05 -6.94 1.74
C ARG A 140 -7.29 -7.85 1.61
N SER A 141 -7.09 -9.15 1.44
CA SER A 141 -8.20 -10.10 1.15
C SER A 141 -8.57 -11.00 2.34
N GLY A 142 -8.08 -10.71 3.54
CA GLY A 142 -8.39 -11.45 4.77
C GLY A 142 -7.27 -12.37 5.24
N THR A 143 -7.62 -13.35 6.08
CA THR A 143 -6.69 -14.33 6.66
C THR A 143 -6.09 -15.20 5.56
N ILE A 144 -4.82 -15.56 5.72
CA ILE A 144 -4.16 -16.48 4.82
C ILE A 144 -4.87 -17.83 4.94
N VAL A 145 -5.46 -18.31 3.84
CA VAL A 145 -6.14 -19.62 3.80
C VAL A 145 -5.12 -20.59 3.23
N ASP A 146 -4.68 -21.52 4.06
CA ASP A 146 -3.79 -22.63 3.69
C ASP A 146 -4.41 -23.54 2.61
#